data_AF-A0A1F6FQU7-F1
#
_entry.id   AF-A0A1F6FQU7-F1
#
_cell.length_a   1.000
_cell.length_b   1.000
_cell.length_c   1.000
_cell.angle_alpha   90.00
_cell.angle_beta   90.00
_cell.angle_gamma   90.00
#
_symmetry.space_group_name_H-M   'P 1'
#
loop_
_entity.id
_entity.type
_entity.pdbx_description
1 polymer ?
#
loop_
_entity_poly.entity_id
_entity_poly.type
_entity_poly.pdbx_seq_one_letter_code
_entity_poly.pdbx_strand_id
1 'polypeptide(L)' 'MKYFWDTVLFINSSLLVITSVFFVYSLGMLIIAFEWQRFVLALTILVVLIGTEMVFAGMLHT' A
#
# COMPACT_ATOMS: atom_id res chain seq x y z
N MET A 1 -8.49 20.06 -11.46
CA MET A 1 -7.41 19.15 -11.04
C MET A 1 -7.59 18.62 -9.61
N LYS A 2 -7.93 19.47 -8.63
CA LYS A 2 -8.10 19.06 -7.21
C LYS A 2 -8.99 17.81 -7.00
N TYR A 3 -10.22 17.80 -7.52
CA TYR A 3 -11.13 16.64 -7.40
C TYR A 3 -10.59 15.34 -8.01
N PHE A 4 -9.76 15.43 -9.06
CA PHE A 4 -9.13 14.26 -9.66
C PHE A 4 -8.07 13.68 -8.71
N TRP A 5 -7.18 14.52 -8.19
CA TRP A 5 -6.15 14.10 -7.24
C TRP A 5 -6.74 13.61 -5.91
N ASP A 6 -7.80 14.23 -5.40
CA ASP A 6 -8.55 13.75 -4.23
C ASP A 6 -9.10 12.33 -4.45
N THR A 7 -9.67 12.08 -5.63
CA THR A 7 -10.21 10.75 -5.98
C THR A 7 -9.10 9.71 -6.08
N VAL A 8 -7.98 10.06 -6.73
CA VAL A 8 -6.83 9.17 -6.90
C VAL A 8 -6.17 8.85 -5.56
N LEU A 9 -6.02 9.84 -4.68
CA LEU A 9 -5.56 9.65 -3.31
C LEU A 9 -6.49 8.73 -2.55
N PHE A 10 -7.80 8.98 -2.56
CA PHE A 10 -8.77 8.14 -1.86
C PHE A 10 -8.69 6.66 -2.28
N ILE A 11 -8.51 6.39 -3.58
CA ILE A 11 -8.31 5.03 -4.09
C ILE A 11 -7.00 4.43 -3.55
N ASN A 12 -5.89 5.17 -3.60
CA ASN A 12 -4.60 4.69 -3.12
C ASN A 12 -4.59 4.45 -1.60
N SER A 13 -5.18 5.36 -0.81
CA SER A 13 -5.34 5.18 0.63
C SER A 13 -6.19 3.95 0.96
N SER A 14 -7.25 3.68 0.18
CA SER A 14 -8.07 2.47 0.35
C SER A 14 -7.27 1.19 0.07
N LEU A 15 -6.45 1.20 -0.99
CA LEU A 15 -5.53 0.10 -1.31
C LEU A 15 -4.46 -0.10 -0.23
N LEU A 16 -3.98 0.98 0.40
CA LEU A 16 -3.04 0.91 1.52
C LEU A 16 -3.64 0.17 2.72
N VAL A 17 -4.90 0.45 3.06
CA VAL A 17 -5.60 -0.25 4.15
C VAL A 17 -5.70 -1.76 3.85
N ILE A 18 -6.13 -2.12 2.63
CA ILE A 18 -6.24 -3.52 2.22
C ILE A 18 -4.86 -4.22 2.24
N THR A 19 -3.85 -3.55 1.71
CA THR A 19 -2.48 -4.08 1.66
C THR A 19 -1.90 -4.25 3.06
N SER A 20 -2.23 -3.37 4.01
CA SER A 20 -1.80 -3.49 5.40
C SER A 20 -2.35 -4.76 6.06
N VAL A 21 -3.63 -5.08 5.82
CA VAL A 21 -4.23 -6.34 6.30
C VAL A 21 -3.54 -7.54 5.66
N PHE A 22 -3.31 -7.50 4.34
CA PHE A 22 -2.60 -8.57 3.63
C PHE A 22 -1.15 -8.74 4.11
N PHE A 23 -0.47 -7.64 4.47
CA PHE A 23 0.87 -7.67 5.02
C PHE A 23 0.92 -8.34 6.40
N VAL A 24 -0.01 -8.01 7.30
CA VAL A 24 -0.13 -8.68 8.61
C VAL A 24 -0.38 -10.17 8.45
N TYR A 25 -1.28 -10.56 7.54
CA TYR A 25 -1.51 -11.97 7.22
C TYR A 25 -0.25 -12.66 6.69
N SER A 26 0.45 -12.02 5.75
CA SER A 26 1.68 -12.56 5.16
C SER A 26 2.82 -12.67 6.18
N LEU A 27 2.90 -11.74 7.13
CA LEU A 27 3.83 -11.83 8.27
C LEU A 27 3.50 -13.04 9.16
N GLY A 28 2.23 -13.30 9.42
CA GLY A 28 1.80 -14.51 10.13
C GLY A 28 2.24 -15.79 9.40
N MET A 29 2.04 -15.85 8.08
CA MET A 29 2.46 -16.98 7.25
C MET A 29 3.98 -17.16 7.20
N LEU A 30 4.75 -16.06 7.21
CA LEU A 30 6.20 -16.11 7.34
C LEU A 30 6.62 -16.75 8.67
N ILE A 31 5.98 -16.38 9.77
CA ILE A 31 6.34 -16.91 11.11
C ILE A 31 5.96 -18.38 11.24
N ILE A 32 4.78 -18.77 10.74
CA ILE A 32 4.22 -20.12 10.95
C ILE A 32 4.78 -21.13 9.94
N ALA A 33 4.82 -20.76 8.65
CA ALA A 33 5.13 -21.67 7.55
C ALA A 33 6.39 -21.28 6.77
N PHE A 34 7.10 -20.24 7.20
CA PHE A 34 8.32 -19.74 6.54
C PHE A 34 8.11 -19.35 5.06
N GLU A 35 6.89 -18.92 4.70
CA GLU A 35 6.51 -18.48 3.35
C GLU A 35 7.04 -17.07 3.03
N TRP A 36 8.36 -16.94 2.86
CA TRP A 36 9.03 -15.66 2.65
C TRP A 36 8.67 -14.96 1.33
N GLN A 37 8.36 -15.70 0.26
CA GLN A 37 8.01 -15.07 -1.02
C GLN A 37 6.74 -14.22 -0.92
N ARG A 38 5.72 -14.73 -0.21
CA ARG A 38 4.47 -14.03 0.01
C ARG A 38 4.66 -12.76 0.84
N PHE A 39 5.49 -12.85 1.88
CA PHE A 39 5.85 -11.69 2.69
C PHE A 39 6.59 -10.61 1.89
N VAL A 40 7.59 -10.99 1.09
CA VAL A 40 8.34 -10.04 0.25
C VAL A 40 7.42 -9.38 -0.78
N LEU A 41 6.48 -10.13 -1.36
CA LEU A 41 5.47 -9.57 -2.26
C LEU A 41 4.59 -8.54 -1.54
N ALA A 42 4.05 -8.88 -0.37
CA ALA A 42 3.22 -7.97 0.41
C ALA A 42 3.98 -6.70 0.81
N LEU A 43 5.24 -6.84 1.24
CA LEU A 43 6.12 -5.73 1.58
C LEU A 43 6.36 -4.81 0.38
N THR A 44 6.63 -5.39 -0.79
CA THR A 44 6.87 -4.64 -2.02
C THR A 44 5.65 -3.82 -2.41
N ILE A 45 4.46 -4.42 -2.39
CA ILE A 45 3.21 -3.71 -2.69
C ILE A 45 2.99 -2.57 -1.69
N LEU A 46 3.24 -2.80 -0.39
CA LEU A 46 3.11 -1.78 0.64
C LEU A 46 4.03 -0.58 0.39
N VAL A 47 5.32 -0.84 0.11
CA VAL A 47 6.30 0.23 -0.16
C VAL A 47 5.91 1.04 -1.40
N VAL A 48 5.47 0.37 -2.48
CA VAL A 48 5.03 1.05 -3.71
C VAL A 48 3.84 1.96 -3.41
N LEU A 49 2.81 1.45 -2.72
CA LEU A 49 1.61 2.24 -2.41
C LEU A 49 1.92 3.43 -1.49
N ILE A 50 2.84 3.29 -0.53
CA ILE A 50 3.29 4.42 0.31
C ILE A 50 4.00 5.47 -0.55
N GLY A 51 4.90 5.06 -1.44
CA GLY A 51 5.58 5.98 -2.35
C GLY A 51 4.60 6.71 -3.28
N THR A 52 3.62 5.98 -3.81
CA THR A 52 2.54 6.54 -4.62
C THR A 52 1.67 7.54 -3.84
N GLU A 53 1.34 7.25 -2.58
CA GLU A 53 0.58 8.16 -1.71
C GLU A 53 1.31 9.49 -1.54
N MET A 54 2.63 9.45 -1.28
CA MET A 54 3.45 10.66 -1.13
C MET A 54 3.46 11.52 -2.38
N VAL A 55 3.56 10.90 -3.57
CA VAL A 55 3.52 11.61 -4.86
C VAL A 55 2.16 12.25 -5.08
N PHE A 56 1.07 11.51 -4.87
CA PHE A 56 -0.27 12.03 -5.08
C PHE A 56 -0.63 13.13 -4.08
N ALA A 57 -0.19 13.02 -2.83
CA ALA A 57 -0.36 14.05 -1.82
C ALA A 57 0.37 15.34 -2.22
N GLY A 58 1.60 15.22 -2.73
CA GLY A 58 2.34 16.36 -3.29
C GLY A 58 1.59 17.02 -4.45
N MET A 59 1.06 16.22 -5.38
CA MET A 59 0.30 16.71 -6.54
C MET A 59 -1.01 17.41 -6.17
N LEU A 60 -1.69 17.00 -5.09
CA LEU A 60 -2.90 17.65 -4.60
C LEU A 60 -2.65 19.09 -4.10
N HIS A 61 -1.45 19.35 -3.57
CA HIS A 61 -1.07 20.64 -2.96
C HIS A 61 -0.40 21.62 -3.93
N THR A 62 -0.07 21.19 -5.15
CA THR A 62 0.33 22.02 -6.31
C THR A 62 -0.86 22.47 -7.15
#